data_AF-A0A7J9MI14-F1
#
_entry.id   AF-A0A7J9MI14-F1
#
_cell.length_a   1.000
_cell.length_b   1.000
_cell.length_c   1.000
_cell.angle_alpha   90.00
_cell.angle_beta   90.00
_cell.angle_gamma   90.00
#
_symmetry.space_group_name_H-M   'P 1'
#
loop_
_entity.id
_entity.type
_entity.pdbx_description
1 polymer ?
#
loop_
_entity_poly.entity_id
_entity_poly.type
_entity_poly.pdbx_seq_one_letter_code
_entity_poly.pdbx_strand_id
1 'polypeptide(L)'
;MACLNLAEGEVEAWVFNEEIGLSKSIFEYCIVECFLTASIVYFQAMRNAIANLWHPLGGVTILDLREKRYLFKFYNQLDLDWVINDAPWTFNNHLLVFNRLKEDE
;
A
#
# COMPACT_ATOMS: atom_id res chain seq x y z
N MET A 1 -31.98 5.75 5.53
CA MET A 1 -31.03 4.63 5.42
C MET A 1 -30.25 4.88 4.14
N ALA A 2 -29.11 5.53 4.25
CA ALA A 2 -28.36 6.01 3.09
C ALA A 2 -27.49 4.88 2.56
N CYS A 3 -27.92 4.26 1.46
CA CYS A 3 -27.01 3.56 0.56
C CYS A 3 -26.31 4.64 -0.27
N LEU A 4 -25.00 4.78 -0.13
CA LEU A 4 -24.19 5.64 -1.00
C LEU A 4 -23.20 4.78 -1.76
N ASN A 5 -23.67 4.36 -2.94
CA ASN A 5 -22.95 4.22 -4.21
C ASN A 5 -21.45 3.91 -4.11
N LEU A 6 -21.13 2.64 -4.39
CA LEU A 6 -19.88 2.25 -5.01
C LEU A 6 -19.81 2.97 -6.37
N ALA A 7 -19.15 4.12 -6.41
CA ALA A 7 -18.65 4.63 -7.67
C ALA A 7 -17.53 3.67 -8.09
N GLU A 8 -17.82 2.87 -9.11
CA GLU A 8 -16.85 2.23 -9.97
C GLU A 8 -15.95 3.33 -10.56
N GLY A 9 -14.97 3.77 -9.78
CA GLY A 9 -13.87 4.59 -10.24
C GLY A 9 -12.82 3.65 -10.79
N GLU A 10 -12.70 3.66 -12.11
CA GLU A 10 -11.70 2.98 -12.93
C GLU A 10 -10.44 2.67 -12.12
N VAL A 11 -10.22 1.38 -11.85
CA VAL A 11 -8.91 0.89 -11.44
C VAL A 11 -7.99 1.16 -12.63
N GLU A 12 -7.33 2.32 -12.64
CA GLU A 12 -6.06 2.42 -13.34
C GLU A 12 -5.15 1.39 -12.68
N ALA A 13 -5.18 0.18 -13.24
CA ALA A 13 -4.19 -0.82 -12.98
C ALA A 13 -2.88 -0.19 -13.47
N TRP A 14 -2.15 0.43 -12.55
CA TRP A 14 -0.73 0.63 -12.70
C TRP A 14 -0.15 -0.77 -12.75
N VAL A 15 -0.16 -1.36 -13.96
CA VAL A 15 0.62 -2.54 -14.27
C VAL A 15 2.05 -2.08 -14.09
N PHE A 16 2.69 -2.56 -13.04
CA PHE A 16 4.11 -2.43 -12.84
C PHE A 16 4.78 -3.27 -13.93
N ASN A 17 4.82 -2.73 -15.15
CA ASN A 17 5.58 -3.30 -16.23
C ASN A 17 7.05 -3.08 -15.87
N GLU A 18 7.81 -4.16 -15.75
CA GLU A 18 9.26 -4.17 -15.52
C GLU A 18 10.04 -3.34 -16.55
N GLU A 19 9.40 -2.90 -17.65
CA GLU A 19 9.99 -2.14 -18.75
C GLU A 19 9.72 -0.62 -18.72
N ILE A 20 8.94 -0.08 -17.77
CA ILE A 20 8.74 1.37 -17.68
C ILE A 20 9.99 1.97 -17.03
N GLY A 21 10.81 2.67 -17.82
CA GLY A 21 11.95 3.44 -17.34
C GLY A 21 11.57 4.24 -16.09
N LEU A 22 12.04 3.77 -14.95
CA LEU A 22 11.68 4.19 -13.60
C LEU A 22 12.07 5.66 -13.40
N SER A 23 11.19 6.60 -13.75
CA SER A 23 11.40 7.98 -13.34
C SER A 23 11.14 8.07 -11.83
N LYS A 24 12.03 8.76 -11.11
CA LYS A 24 12.01 8.97 -9.64
C LYS A 24 10.65 9.46 -9.12
N SER A 25 9.85 10.11 -9.96
CA SER A 25 8.52 10.63 -9.62
C SER A 25 7.44 9.55 -9.41
N ILE A 26 7.58 8.37 -10.00
CA ILE A 26 6.58 7.29 -9.85
C ILE A 26 6.57 6.75 -8.42
N PHE A 27 7.73 6.71 -7.77
CA PHE A 27 7.91 6.21 -6.39
C PHE A 27 7.73 7.27 -5.31
N GLU A 28 7.39 8.51 -5.68
CA GLU A 28 7.15 9.56 -4.69
C GLU A 28 6.00 9.14 -3.77
N TYR A 29 6.18 9.19 -2.45
CA TYR A 29 5.17 8.71 -1.48
C TYR A 29 4.78 7.23 -1.62
N CYS A 30 5.68 6.38 -2.12
CA CYS A 30 5.51 4.93 -2.10
C CYS A 30 6.20 4.28 -0.90
N ILE A 31 5.61 3.20 -0.38
CA ILE A 31 6.33 2.24 0.46
C ILE A 31 6.06 0.82 0.00
N VAL A 32 7.10 -0.02 0.08
CA VAL A 32 7.00 -1.47 -0.10
C VAL A 32 6.97 -2.13 1.27
N GLU A 33 5.92 -2.90 1.51
CA GLU A 33 5.74 -3.65 2.73
C GLU A 33 5.81 -5.15 2.50
N CYS A 34 6.20 -5.89 3.53
CA CYS A 34 6.01 -7.33 3.58
C CYS A 34 5.38 -7.78 4.90
N PHE A 35 4.57 -8.84 4.85
CA PHE A 35 4.10 -9.51 6.07
C PHE A 35 5.07 -10.61 6.50
N LEU A 36 5.58 -10.52 7.73
CA LEU A 36 6.40 -11.57 8.33
C LEU A 36 5.51 -12.72 8.84
N THR A 37 5.07 -13.58 7.91
CA THR A 37 4.19 -14.71 8.23
C THR A 37 4.37 -15.87 7.27
N ALA A 38 4.22 -17.10 7.76
CA ALA A 38 4.09 -18.29 6.92
C ALA A 38 2.68 -18.42 6.32
N SER A 39 1.67 -17.84 6.98
CA SER A 39 0.27 -17.91 6.59
C SER A 39 -0.03 -17.21 5.25
N ILE A 40 -1.14 -17.59 4.64
CA ILE A 40 -1.68 -16.90 3.46
C ILE A 40 -2.26 -15.55 3.90
N VAL A 41 -1.92 -14.48 3.18
CA VAL A 41 -2.52 -13.15 3.34
C VAL A 41 -3.49 -12.95 2.19
N TYR A 42 -4.79 -12.87 2.50
CA TYR A 42 -5.82 -12.61 1.49
C TYR A 42 -5.82 -11.14 1.10
N PHE A 43 -5.34 -10.84 -0.11
CA PHE A 43 -5.09 -9.48 -0.59
C PHE A 43 -6.30 -8.54 -0.40
N GLN A 44 -7.49 -8.92 -0.85
CA GLN A 44 -8.69 -8.08 -0.76
C GLN A 44 -9.05 -7.71 0.69
N ALA A 45 -8.96 -8.69 1.61
CA ALA A 45 -9.27 -8.48 3.01
C ALA A 45 -8.22 -7.59 3.69
N MET A 46 -6.94 -7.86 3.42
CA MET A 46 -5.82 -7.03 3.89
C MET A 46 -5.94 -5.60 3.38
N ARG A 47 -6.16 -5.42 2.07
CA ARG A 47 -6.30 -4.12 1.42
C ARG A 47 -7.37 -3.27 2.07
N ASN A 48 -8.57 -3.83 2.22
CA ASN A 48 -9.70 -3.13 2.83
C ASN A 48 -9.42 -2.80 4.30
N ALA A 49 -8.84 -3.74 5.06
CA ALA A 49 -8.54 -3.52 6.46
C ALA A 49 -7.48 -2.43 6.66
N ILE A 50 -6.38 -2.46 5.92
CA ILE A 50 -5.29 -1.49 6.02
C ILE A 50 -5.74 -0.11 5.53
N ALA A 51 -6.45 -0.02 4.39
CA ALA A 51 -6.98 1.25 3.90
C ALA A 51 -7.95 1.90 4.88
N ASN A 52 -8.79 1.10 5.55
CA ASN A 52 -9.70 1.59 6.60
C ASN A 52 -8.96 1.94 7.91
N LEU A 53 -7.92 1.18 8.27
CA LEU A 53 -7.14 1.40 9.48
C LEU A 53 -6.35 2.71 9.39
N TRP A 54 -5.65 2.92 8.28
CA TRP A 54 -4.87 4.13 8.09
C TRP A 54 -5.73 5.34 7.74
N HIS A 55 -6.84 5.11 7.03
CA HIS A 55 -7.77 6.15 6.60
C HIS A 55 -7.09 7.46 6.14
N PRO A 56 -6.13 7.39 5.19
CA PRO A 56 -5.37 8.56 4.76
C PRO A 56 -6.28 9.61 4.12
N LEU A 57 -5.96 10.88 4.32
CA LEU A 57 -6.78 12.01 3.84
C LEU A 57 -6.88 12.02 2.32
N GLY A 58 -5.79 11.70 1.63
CA GLY A 58 -5.73 11.61 0.18
C GLY A 58 -6.19 10.26 -0.39
N GLY A 59 -6.38 9.25 0.45
CA GLY A 59 -6.54 7.87 0.02
C GLY A 59 -5.21 7.12 -0.15
N VAL A 60 -5.30 5.85 -0.53
CA VAL A 60 -4.12 5.00 -0.80
C VAL A 60 -4.43 3.99 -1.89
N THR A 61 -3.49 3.86 -2.83
CA THR A 61 -3.52 2.79 -3.84
C THR A 61 -2.62 1.66 -3.38
N ILE A 62 -3.15 0.43 -3.35
CA ILE A 62 -2.44 -0.75 -2.86
C ILE A 62 -2.31 -1.75 -3.99
N LEU A 63 -1.07 -2.11 -4.35
CA LEU A 63 -0.75 -3.09 -5.38
C LEU A 63 -0.13 -4.36 -4.77
N ASP A 64 -0.49 -5.52 -5.33
CA ASP A 64 0.11 -6.80 -4.96
C ASP A 64 1.38 -7.02 -5.81
N LEU A 65 2.55 -7.02 -5.16
CA LEU A 65 3.84 -7.30 -5.78
C LEU A 65 4.21 -8.80 -5.72
N ARG A 66 3.25 -9.65 -5.31
CA ARG A 66 3.41 -11.09 -5.06
C ARG A 66 4.30 -11.38 -3.85
N GLU A 67 4.36 -12.65 -3.45
CA GLU A 67 5.20 -13.12 -2.34
C GLU A 67 4.96 -12.38 -1.02
N LYS A 68 3.72 -11.96 -0.77
CA LYS A 68 3.32 -11.18 0.42
C LYS A 68 4.00 -9.81 0.50
N ARG A 69 4.46 -9.28 -0.64
CA ARG A 69 4.93 -7.92 -0.81
C ARG A 69 3.84 -7.05 -1.41
N TYR A 70 3.69 -5.85 -0.88
CA TYR A 70 2.65 -4.92 -1.29
C TYR A 70 3.24 -3.52 -1.46
N LEU A 71 2.83 -2.82 -2.52
CA LEU A 71 3.15 -1.41 -2.70
C LEU A 71 1.98 -0.58 -2.21
N PHE A 72 2.26 0.40 -1.36
CA PHE A 72 1.31 1.41 -0.92
C PHE A 72 1.74 2.76 -1.51
N LYS A 73 0.91 3.32 -2.39
CA LYS A 73 1.10 4.65 -2.96
C LYS A 73 0.15 5.62 -2.28
N PHE A 74 0.73 6.60 -1.60
CA PHE A 74 0.00 7.72 -1.01
C PHE A 74 -0.05 8.90 -1.98
N TYR A 75 -1.01 9.79 -1.77
CA TYR A 75 -1.16 11.00 -2.59
C TYR A 75 -0.33 12.17 -2.07
N ASN A 76 0.06 12.15 -0.80
CA ASN A 76 0.83 13.22 -0.18
C ASN A 76 1.79 12.66 0.88
N GLN A 77 2.78 13.47 1.24
CA GLN A 77 3.80 13.10 2.23
C GLN A 77 3.24 12.97 3.65
N LEU A 78 2.20 13.72 4.02
CA LEU A 78 1.67 13.70 5.38
C LEU A 78 1.06 12.34 5.73
N ASP A 79 0.27 11.78 4.81
CA ASP A 79 -0.33 10.45 4.97
C ASP A 79 0.77 9.37 5.06
N LEU A 80 1.82 9.49 4.25
CA LEU A 80 2.99 8.61 4.29
C LEU A 80 3.71 8.68 5.64
N ASP A 81 4.07 9.89 6.07
CA ASP A 81 4.85 10.12 7.28
C ASP A 81 4.06 9.68 8.51
N TRP A 82 2.74 9.91 8.53
CA TRP A 82 1.88 9.43 9.62
C TRP A 82 1.87 7.90 9.72
N VAL A 83 1.70 7.19 8.59
CA VAL A 83 1.73 5.73 8.57
C VAL A 83 3.09 5.18 9.02
N ILE A 84 4.20 5.79 8.60
CA ILE A 84 5.54 5.34 9.00
C ILE A 84 5.80 5.60 10.48
N ASN A 85 5.43 6.78 10.99
CA ASN A 85 5.73 7.18 12.36
C ASN A 85 4.90 6.43 13.40
N ASP A 86 3.68 6.03 13.06
CA ASP A 86 2.78 5.29 13.95
C ASP A 86 2.96 3.75 13.83
N ALA A 87 3.97 3.29 13.09
CA ALA A 87 4.37 1.89 13.06
C ALA A 87 4.79 1.38 14.46
N PRO A 88 4.62 0.07 14.77
CA PRO A 88 4.32 -1.04 13.85
C PRO A 88 2.83 -1.27 13.59
N TRP A 89 2.50 -1.73 12.38
CA TRP A 89 1.14 -2.16 12.02
C TRP A 89 1.00 -3.66 11.92
N THR A 90 -0.20 -4.16 12.16
CA THR A 90 -0.51 -5.58 12.04
C THR A 90 -1.82 -5.81 11.32
N PHE A 91 -1.92 -6.95 10.65
CA PHE A 91 -3.18 -7.48 10.11
C PHE A 91 -3.27 -8.96 10.50
N ASN A 92 -4.37 -9.37 11.14
CA ASN A 92 -4.55 -10.73 11.66
C ASN A 92 -3.36 -11.22 12.53
N ASN A 93 -2.84 -10.35 13.40
CA ASN A 93 -1.65 -10.60 14.23
C ASN A 93 -0.35 -10.89 13.45
N HIS A 94 -0.31 -10.57 12.16
CA HIS A 94 0.90 -10.61 11.34
C HIS A 94 1.47 -9.20 11.22
N LEU A 95 2.76 -9.06 11.55
CA LEU A 95 3.49 -7.80 11.48
C LEU A 95 3.69 -7.37 10.02
N LEU A 96 3.37 -6.11 9.74
CA LEU A 96 3.70 -5.41 8.51
C LEU A 96 5.06 -4.73 8.69
N VAL A 97 6.01 -5.03 7.80
CA VAL A 97 7.37 -4.50 7.85
C VAL A 97 7.64 -3.60 6.66
N PHE A 98 7.98 -2.35 6.99
CA PHE A 98 8.36 -1.31 6.05
C PHE A 98 9.76 -1.57 5.52
N ASN A 99 9.88 -1.78 4.20
CA ASN A 99 11.17 -1.82 3.54
C ASN A 99 11.32 -0.60 2.63
N ARG A 100 12.04 0.42 3.12
CA ARG A 100 12.42 1.55 2.27
C ARG A 100 13.38 1.03 1.21
N LEU A 101 13.06 1.28 -0.05
CA LEU A 101 14.00 1.11 -1.15
C LEU A 101 15.21 2.00 -0.84
N LYS A 102 16.34 1.39 -0.50
CA LYS A 102 17.62 2.10 -0.50
C LYS A 102 18.01 2.25 -1.97
N GLU A 103 18.33 3.47 -2.40
CA GLU A 103 19.11 3.62 -3.64
C GLU A 103 20.43 2.88 -3.35
N ASP A 104 20.68 1.78 -4.06
CA ASP A 104 22.03 1.19 -4.09
C ASP A 104 22.96 2.28 -4.65
N GLU A 105 24.00 2.64 -3.88
CA GLU A 105 25.10 3.51 -4.32
C GLU A 105 25.93 2.86 -5.45
#